data_AF-A0A0M1JLC5-F1
#
_entry.id   AF-A0A0M1JLC5-F1
#
_cell.length_a   1.000
_cell.length_b   1.000
_cell.length_c   1.000
_cell.angle_alpha   90.00
_cell.angle_beta   90.00
_cell.angle_gamma   90.00
#
_symmetry.space_group_name_H-M   'P 1'
#
loop_
_entity.id
_entity.type
_entity.pdbx_description
1 polymer ?
#
loop_
_entity_poly.entity_id
_entity_poly.type
_entity_poly.pdbx_seq_one_letter_code
_entity_poly.pdbx_strand_id
1 'polypeptide(L)'
;MADFGKWVVDAFNGLTPSIDGIYTDAKYDNISYWRKKQQAMVTTAGAVAMVIPGAHLVALAADVAFLMNRMAVCSYGIGAIYGYDRFSENILEEEDFANILALWAGNDEITTIVTGNDEIITMVISKAAIDIASKVGGKAGIKIIGKTIAKSGAILVGKKLGGKVGAKIGAKFAGKLSGKAAGGMVPFLGAVIGGGINLWFITGIADSAQKYYKFKCDVISKL
;
A
#
# COMPACT_ATOMS: atom_id res chain seq x y z
N MET A 1 14.73 9.22 -18.35
CA MET A 1 14.25 9.19 -16.95
C MET A 1 12.77 9.54 -16.79
N ALA A 2 12.14 10.32 -17.68
CA ALA A 2 10.70 10.61 -17.62
C ALA A 2 9.78 9.37 -17.76
N ASP A 3 10.24 8.30 -18.42
CA ASP A 3 9.44 7.08 -18.62
C ASP A 3 9.31 6.17 -17.39
N PHE A 4 10.25 6.22 -16.43
CA PHE A 4 10.22 5.30 -15.29
C PHE A 4 9.04 5.58 -14.36
N GLY A 5 8.72 6.86 -14.12
CA GLY A 5 7.57 7.25 -13.31
C GLY A 5 6.24 6.82 -13.95
N LYS A 6 6.11 6.99 -15.27
CA LYS A 6 4.93 6.53 -16.02
C LYS A 6 4.81 5.00 -15.98
N TRP A 7 5.91 4.29 -16.19
CA TRP A 7 5.94 2.83 -16.10
C TRP A 7 5.53 2.30 -14.72
N VAL A 8 6.00 2.93 -13.63
CA VAL A 8 5.56 2.59 -12.26
C VAL A 8 4.05 2.80 -12.10
N VAL A 9 3.51 3.90 -12.63
CA VAL A 9 2.06 4.18 -12.59
C VAL A 9 1.26 3.20 -13.46
N ASP A 10 1.79 2.79 -14.61
CA ASP A 10 1.14 1.81 -15.48
C ASP A 10 1.17 0.41 -14.85
N ALA A 11 2.29 0.02 -14.22
CA ALA A 11 2.40 -1.18 -13.41
C ALA A 11 1.42 -1.15 -12.22
N PHE A 12 1.23 0.01 -11.59
CA PHE A 12 0.26 0.21 -10.52
C PHE A 12 -1.17 -0.09 -10.96
N ASN A 13 -1.53 0.38 -12.16
CA ASN A 13 -2.86 0.18 -12.74
C ASN A 13 -3.08 -1.25 -13.29
N GLY A 14 -2.03 -1.88 -13.82
CA GLY A 14 -2.12 -3.21 -14.44
C GLY A 14 -2.04 -4.38 -13.47
N LEU A 15 -1.51 -4.17 -12.25
CA LEU A 15 -1.22 -5.23 -11.29
C LEU A 15 -2.11 -5.19 -10.04
N THR A 16 -3.18 -4.40 -10.05
CA THR A 16 -4.10 -4.31 -8.91
C THR A 16 -4.79 -5.66 -8.72
N PRO A 17 -4.50 -6.40 -7.63
CA PRO A 17 -5.10 -7.70 -7.38
C PRO A 17 -6.59 -7.56 -7.07
N SER A 18 -7.37 -8.63 -7.28
CA SER A 18 -8.77 -8.68 -6.87
C SER A 18 -8.90 -8.47 -5.36
N ILE A 19 -9.51 -7.36 -4.96
CA ILE A 19 -9.70 -6.98 -3.55
C ILE A 19 -10.56 -8.02 -2.82
N ASP A 20 -11.63 -8.51 -3.47
CA ASP A 20 -12.51 -9.52 -2.88
C ASP A 20 -11.81 -10.87 -2.69
N GLY A 21 -10.92 -11.25 -3.62
CA GLY A 21 -10.07 -12.42 -3.47
C GLY A 21 -9.14 -12.29 -2.27
N ILE A 22 -8.46 -11.14 -2.13
CA ILE A 22 -7.57 -10.89 -0.98
C ILE A 22 -8.34 -10.87 0.33
N TYR A 23 -9.53 -10.25 0.36
CA TYR A 23 -10.36 -10.23 1.56
C TYR A 23 -10.70 -11.66 2.00
N THR A 24 -11.12 -12.51 1.06
CA THR A 24 -11.47 -13.91 1.33
C THR A 24 -10.28 -14.69 1.87
N ASP A 25 -9.10 -14.49 1.30
CA ASP A 25 -7.87 -15.20 1.67
C ASP A 25 -7.30 -14.74 3.03
N ALA A 26 -7.40 -13.45 3.35
CA ALA A 26 -6.68 -12.85 4.47
C ALA A 26 -7.52 -12.62 5.73
N LYS A 27 -8.85 -12.51 5.65
CA LYS A 27 -9.69 -12.06 6.78
C LYS A 27 -9.59 -12.88 8.07
N TYR A 28 -9.22 -14.16 7.99
CA TYR A 28 -9.05 -15.05 9.16
C TYR A 28 -7.59 -15.20 9.60
N ASP A 29 -6.67 -14.53 8.91
CA ASP A 29 -5.24 -14.65 9.16
C ASP A 29 -4.79 -13.72 10.29
N ASN A 30 -3.63 -14.01 10.88
CA ASN A 30 -2.99 -13.09 11.82
C ASN A 30 -2.10 -12.09 11.07
N ILE A 31 -2.12 -10.81 11.46
CA ILE A 31 -1.31 -9.76 10.82
C ILE A 31 0.20 -10.11 10.79
N SER A 32 0.75 -10.65 11.88
CA SER A 32 2.17 -11.03 11.95
C SER A 32 2.49 -12.17 10.99
N TYR A 33 1.61 -13.18 10.92
CA TYR A 33 1.75 -14.30 10.01
C TYR A 33 1.61 -13.87 8.55
N TRP A 34 0.59 -13.08 8.23
CA TRP A 34 0.38 -12.51 6.91
C TRP A 34 1.61 -11.73 6.45
N ARG A 35 2.13 -10.81 7.29
CA ARG A 35 3.35 -10.06 7.00
C ARG A 35 4.54 -10.97 6.69
N LYS A 36 4.81 -11.97 7.53
CA LYS A 36 5.93 -12.91 7.32
C LYS A 36 5.81 -13.67 5.99
N LYS A 37 4.58 -14.11 5.62
CA LYS A 37 4.30 -14.76 4.34
C LYS A 37 4.65 -13.83 3.15
N GLN A 38 4.26 -12.56 3.22
CA GLN A 38 4.59 -11.57 2.18
C GLN A 38 6.09 -11.29 2.10
N GLN A 39 6.74 -11.11 3.25
CA GLN A 39 8.19 -10.88 3.36
C GLN A 39 8.99 -12.03 2.73
N ALA A 40 8.66 -13.28 3.08
CA ALA A 40 9.33 -14.45 2.54
C ALA A 40 9.25 -14.51 1.00
N MET A 41 8.06 -14.24 0.44
CA MET A 41 7.86 -14.24 -1.02
C MET A 41 8.70 -13.17 -1.72
N VAL A 42 8.70 -11.92 -1.22
CA VAL A 42 9.45 -10.84 -1.89
C VAL A 42 10.95 -10.93 -1.70
N THR A 43 11.41 -11.43 -0.54
CA THR A 43 12.84 -11.65 -0.28
C THR A 43 13.38 -12.73 -1.22
N THR A 44 12.63 -13.83 -1.38
CA THR A 44 13.01 -14.91 -2.29
C THR A 44 13.03 -14.44 -3.74
N ALA A 45 11.98 -13.76 -4.21
CA ALA A 45 11.94 -13.20 -5.56
C ALA A 45 13.07 -12.20 -5.81
N GLY A 46 13.33 -11.33 -4.84
CA GLY A 46 14.38 -10.32 -4.91
C GLY A 46 15.78 -10.92 -4.96
N ALA A 47 16.00 -12.05 -4.28
CA ALA A 47 17.26 -12.79 -4.36
C ALA A 47 17.43 -13.46 -5.73
N VAL A 48 16.39 -14.15 -6.22
CA VAL A 48 16.42 -14.87 -7.51
C VAL A 48 16.67 -13.93 -8.69
N ALA A 49 16.04 -12.76 -8.70
CA ALA A 49 16.20 -11.77 -9.77
C ALA A 49 17.65 -11.30 -9.99
N MET A 50 18.50 -11.45 -8.97
CA MET A 50 19.88 -10.98 -8.98
C MET A 50 20.88 -12.05 -9.40
N VAL A 51 20.45 -13.30 -9.52
CA VAL A 51 21.34 -14.44 -9.85
C VAL A 51 21.46 -14.65 -11.35
N ILE A 52 20.58 -14.07 -12.18
CA ILE A 52 20.54 -14.32 -13.64
C ILE A 52 21.51 -13.37 -14.38
N PRO A 53 22.65 -13.85 -14.89
CA PRO A 53 23.60 -13.02 -15.64
C PRO A 53 23.03 -12.59 -17.00
N GLY A 54 23.27 -11.34 -17.41
CA GLY A 54 22.88 -10.82 -18.73
C GLY A 54 21.41 -10.42 -18.90
N ALA A 55 20.50 -10.87 -18.01
CA ALA A 55 19.07 -10.52 -18.05
C ALA A 55 18.66 -9.49 -16.97
N HIS A 56 19.65 -8.89 -16.29
CA HIS A 56 19.47 -8.09 -15.06
C HIS A 56 18.42 -6.98 -15.16
N LEU A 57 18.38 -6.25 -16.28
CA LEU A 57 17.44 -5.13 -16.46
C LEU A 57 16.00 -5.60 -16.63
N VAL A 58 15.78 -6.70 -17.37
CA VAL A 58 14.45 -7.29 -17.55
C VAL A 58 13.98 -7.95 -16.25
N ALA A 59 14.89 -8.67 -15.58
CA ALA A 59 14.63 -9.26 -14.27
C ALA A 59 14.30 -8.19 -13.21
N LEU A 60 14.95 -7.02 -13.27
CA LEU A 60 14.65 -5.90 -12.37
C LEU A 60 13.27 -5.30 -12.62
N ALA A 61 12.85 -5.13 -13.87
CA ALA A 61 11.50 -4.66 -14.18
C ALA A 61 10.43 -5.66 -13.70
N ALA A 62 10.64 -6.95 -13.95
CA ALA A 62 9.74 -8.00 -13.47
C ALA A 62 9.69 -8.09 -11.93
N ASP A 63 10.84 -7.96 -11.27
CA ASP A 63 10.95 -7.94 -9.82
C ASP A 63 10.22 -6.73 -9.20
N VAL A 64 10.33 -5.54 -9.81
CA VAL A 64 9.61 -4.35 -9.33
C VAL A 64 8.11 -4.52 -9.50
N ALA A 65 7.65 -5.03 -10.64
CA ALA A 65 6.24 -5.34 -10.87
C ALA A 65 5.71 -6.35 -9.83
N PHE A 66 6.45 -7.44 -9.61
CA PHE A 66 6.11 -8.44 -8.60
C PHE A 66 6.07 -7.83 -7.19
N LEU A 67 7.10 -7.06 -6.82
CA LEU A 67 7.19 -6.38 -5.52
C LEU A 67 6.01 -5.45 -5.30
N MET A 68 5.64 -4.64 -6.29
CA MET A 68 4.47 -3.76 -6.23
C MET A 68 3.17 -4.53 -6.03
N ASN A 69 2.96 -5.62 -6.77
CA ASN A 69 1.81 -6.48 -6.57
C ASN A 69 1.76 -7.03 -5.14
N ARG A 70 2.90 -7.52 -4.61
CA ARG A 70 2.97 -8.01 -3.22
C ARG A 70 2.77 -6.91 -2.19
N MET A 71 3.20 -5.67 -2.45
CA MET A 71 2.91 -4.52 -1.59
C MET A 71 1.40 -4.25 -1.52
N ALA A 72 0.70 -4.33 -2.65
CA ALA A 72 -0.76 -4.18 -2.71
C ALA A 72 -1.45 -5.33 -1.94
N VAL A 73 -1.11 -6.58 -2.24
CA VAL A 73 -1.65 -7.77 -1.55
C VAL A 73 -1.39 -7.69 -0.04
N CYS A 74 -0.19 -7.29 0.37
CA CYS A 74 0.15 -7.13 1.78
C CYS A 74 -0.74 -6.08 2.45
N SER A 75 -0.88 -4.92 1.82
CA SER A 75 -1.68 -3.80 2.33
C SER A 75 -3.16 -4.18 2.47
N TYR A 76 -3.78 -4.68 1.40
CA TYR A 76 -5.18 -5.08 1.41
C TYR A 76 -5.44 -6.23 2.38
N GLY A 77 -4.53 -7.20 2.49
CA GLY A 77 -4.68 -8.28 3.46
C GLY A 77 -4.65 -7.79 4.91
N ILE A 78 -3.82 -6.78 5.22
CA ILE A 78 -3.86 -6.11 6.54
C ILE A 78 -5.23 -5.47 6.76
N GLY A 79 -5.77 -4.76 5.77
CA GLY A 79 -7.10 -4.15 5.87
C GLY A 79 -8.22 -5.18 6.04
N ALA A 80 -8.12 -6.33 5.37
CA ALA A 80 -9.08 -7.43 5.48
C ALA A 80 -9.14 -7.97 6.91
N ILE A 81 -7.97 -8.20 7.51
CA ILE A 81 -7.85 -8.66 8.90
C ILE A 81 -8.44 -7.61 9.85
N TYR A 82 -8.05 -6.33 9.70
CA TYR A 82 -8.60 -5.25 10.54
C TYR A 82 -10.12 -5.10 10.43
N GLY A 83 -10.66 -5.14 9.21
CA GLY A 83 -12.10 -5.02 8.97
C GLY A 83 -12.89 -6.19 9.54
N TYR A 84 -12.35 -7.40 9.39
CA TYR A 84 -12.97 -8.60 9.94
C TYR A 84 -12.91 -8.62 11.47
N ASP A 85 -11.75 -8.35 12.07
CA ASP A 85 -11.55 -8.35 13.52
C ASP A 85 -12.41 -7.29 14.24
N ARG A 86 -12.60 -6.11 13.63
CA ARG A 86 -13.34 -4.99 14.24
C ARG A 86 -14.83 -5.02 13.95
N PHE A 87 -15.23 -5.38 12.73
CA PHE A 87 -16.60 -5.19 12.24
C PHE A 87 -17.19 -6.43 11.58
N SER A 88 -16.43 -7.52 11.41
CA SER A 88 -16.83 -8.69 10.61
C SER A 88 -17.23 -8.32 9.17
N GLU A 89 -16.61 -7.27 8.60
CA GLU A 89 -16.96 -6.72 7.30
C GLU A 89 -15.76 -6.39 6.42
N ASN A 90 -16.01 -6.37 5.10
CA ASN A 90 -15.03 -5.92 4.13
C ASN A 90 -15.03 -4.39 4.06
N ILE A 91 -13.99 -3.76 4.62
CA ILE A 91 -13.79 -2.31 4.62
C ILE A 91 -12.83 -1.83 3.51
N LEU A 92 -12.42 -2.73 2.61
CA LEU A 92 -11.42 -2.43 1.60
C LEU A 92 -12.01 -1.56 0.48
N GLU A 93 -11.25 -0.55 0.07
CA GLU A 93 -11.58 0.31 -1.07
C GLU A 93 -10.43 0.35 -2.06
N GLU A 94 -10.73 0.59 -3.35
CA GLU A 94 -9.73 0.62 -4.42
C GLU A 94 -8.65 1.67 -4.18
N GLU A 95 -8.99 2.79 -3.55
CA GLU A 95 -8.06 3.88 -3.28
C GLU A 95 -7.13 3.63 -2.08
N ASP A 96 -7.41 2.62 -1.24
CA ASP A 96 -6.67 2.39 0.01
C ASP A 96 -5.17 2.22 -0.25
N PHE A 97 -4.78 1.43 -1.26
CA PHE A 97 -3.36 1.18 -1.53
C PHE A 97 -2.62 2.45 -1.99
N ALA A 98 -3.27 3.32 -2.77
CA ALA A 98 -2.68 4.60 -3.16
C ALA A 98 -2.48 5.52 -1.94
N ASN A 99 -3.44 5.55 -1.01
CA ASN A 99 -3.32 6.30 0.24
C ASN A 99 -2.21 5.75 1.14
N ILE A 100 -2.09 4.42 1.24
CA ILE A 100 -1.03 3.74 2.00
C ILE A 100 0.35 4.03 1.40
N LEU A 101 0.48 4.02 0.07
CA LEU A 101 1.72 4.41 -0.60
C LEU A 101 2.09 5.86 -0.34
N ALA A 102 1.12 6.77 -0.36
CA ALA A 102 1.36 8.17 -0.06
C ALA A 102 1.81 8.37 1.39
N LEU A 103 1.19 7.67 2.34
CA LEU A 103 1.61 7.63 3.74
C LEU A 103 3.03 7.07 3.88
N TRP A 104 3.32 5.93 3.24
CA TRP A 104 4.65 5.32 3.22
C TRP A 104 5.71 6.24 2.59
N ALA A 105 5.34 7.01 1.57
CA ALA A 105 6.20 7.97 0.92
C ALA A 105 6.49 9.21 1.80
N GLY A 106 5.79 9.38 2.92
CA GLY A 106 5.89 10.57 3.76
C GLY A 106 5.25 11.80 3.11
N ASN A 107 4.06 11.62 2.53
CA ASN A 107 3.23 12.76 2.17
C ASN A 107 2.73 13.42 3.48
N ASP A 108 3.02 14.71 3.65
CA ASP A 108 2.82 15.41 4.93
C ASP A 108 1.33 15.56 5.27
N GLU A 109 0.48 15.76 4.26
CA GLU A 109 -0.97 15.90 4.44
C GLU A 109 -1.59 14.58 4.90
N ILE A 110 -1.32 13.47 4.20
CA ILE A 110 -1.81 12.14 4.59
C ILE A 110 -1.22 11.70 5.92
N THR A 111 0.06 11.98 6.16
CA THR A 111 0.70 11.65 7.44
C THR A 111 -0.01 12.40 8.57
N THR A 112 -0.23 13.70 8.42
CA THR A 112 -0.94 14.52 9.41
C THR A 112 -2.36 14.02 9.66
N ILE A 113 -3.07 13.56 8.63
CA ILE A 113 -4.42 13.01 8.77
C ILE A 113 -4.40 11.66 9.52
N VAL A 114 -3.55 10.72 9.09
CA VAL A 114 -3.52 9.35 9.63
C VAL A 114 -2.89 9.28 11.02
N THR A 115 -1.93 10.16 11.31
CA THR A 115 -1.23 10.22 12.62
C THR A 115 -1.70 11.40 13.48
N GLY A 116 -2.74 12.11 13.06
CA GLY A 116 -3.27 13.29 13.74
C GLY A 116 -3.88 12.98 15.11
N ASN A 117 -4.13 14.03 15.89
CA ASN A 117 -4.85 13.96 17.16
C ASN A 117 -6.37 13.80 16.94
N ASP A 118 -7.12 13.63 18.03
CA ASP A 118 -8.58 13.45 17.97
C ASP A 118 -9.35 14.59 17.28
N GLU A 119 -8.79 15.81 17.24
CA GLU A 119 -9.39 16.96 16.56
C GLU A 119 -9.43 16.75 15.03
N ILE A 120 -8.34 16.24 14.45
CA ILE A 120 -8.26 15.94 13.02
C ILE A 120 -9.23 14.80 12.67
N ILE A 121 -9.31 13.78 13.53
CA ILE A 121 -10.29 12.69 13.39
C ILE A 121 -11.73 13.25 13.40
N THR A 122 -12.03 14.16 14.33
CA THR A 122 -13.36 14.79 14.43
C THR A 122 -13.70 15.62 13.19
N MET A 123 -12.73 16.32 12.62
CA MET A 123 -12.90 17.07 11.37
C MET A 123 -13.22 16.14 10.19
N VAL A 124 -12.51 15.01 10.07
CA VAL A 124 -12.76 14.01 9.03
C VAL A 124 -14.12 13.36 9.20
N ILE A 125 -14.49 12.99 10.44
CA ILE A 125 -15.82 12.47 10.80
C ILE A 125 -16.90 13.48 10.42
N SER A 126 -16.73 14.75 10.75
CA SER A 126 -17.73 15.79 10.45
C SER A 126 -17.97 15.93 8.94
N LYS A 127 -16.90 15.85 8.13
CA LYS A 127 -17.03 15.83 6.67
C LYS A 127 -17.68 14.55 6.15
N ALA A 128 -17.34 13.41 6.74
CA ALA A 128 -17.94 12.13 6.37
C ALA A 128 -19.42 12.05 6.75
N ALA A 129 -19.80 12.54 7.94
CA ALA A 129 -21.15 12.57 8.46
C ALA A 129 -22.09 13.39 7.57
N ILE A 130 -21.61 14.49 6.98
CA ILE A 130 -22.38 15.29 6.01
C ILE A 130 -22.73 14.46 4.76
N ASP A 131 -21.78 13.65 4.25
CA ASP A 131 -22.01 12.76 3.11
C ASP A 131 -22.94 11.58 3.48
N ILE A 132 -22.80 11.02 4.69
CA ILE A 132 -23.58 9.85 5.16
C ILE A 132 -25.01 10.24 5.52
N ALA A 133 -25.23 11.41 6.12
CA ALA A 133 -26.56 11.92 6.44
C ALA A 133 -27.45 12.03 5.19
N SER A 134 -26.85 12.11 3.99
CA SER A 134 -27.58 12.10 2.72
C SER A 134 -27.97 10.70 2.21
N LYS A 135 -27.36 9.61 2.74
CA LYS A 135 -27.48 8.25 2.17
C LYS A 135 -27.43 7.14 3.25
N VAL A 136 -28.51 7.03 4.02
CA VAL A 136 -29.09 5.82 4.67
C VAL A 136 -28.17 4.84 5.43
N GLY A 137 -28.51 4.56 6.70
CA GLY A 137 -27.79 3.66 7.61
C GLY A 137 -27.90 2.15 7.33
N GLY A 138 -26.93 1.39 7.86
CA GLY A 138 -26.75 -0.06 7.67
C GLY A 138 -25.35 -0.40 7.15
N LYS A 139 -25.05 -1.66 6.78
CA LYS A 139 -23.75 -2.10 6.20
C LYS A 139 -23.30 -1.29 4.98
N ALA A 140 -24.25 -0.68 4.26
CA ALA A 140 -24.00 0.28 3.21
C ALA A 140 -23.31 1.56 3.73
N GLY A 141 -23.62 1.99 4.95
CA GLY A 141 -22.99 3.09 5.67
C GLY A 141 -21.51 2.88 5.88
N ILE A 142 -21.05 1.71 6.33
CA ILE A 142 -19.61 1.42 6.55
C ILE A 142 -18.82 1.53 5.24
N LYS A 143 -19.38 1.06 4.12
CA LYS A 143 -18.76 1.20 2.79
C LYS A 143 -18.78 2.64 2.28
N ILE A 144 -19.85 3.39 2.53
CA ILE A 144 -19.95 4.82 2.19
C ILE A 144 -18.94 5.64 3.01
N ILE A 145 -18.83 5.34 4.31
CA ILE A 145 -17.83 5.90 5.23
C ILE A 145 -16.42 5.60 4.72
N GLY A 146 -16.15 4.33 4.41
CA GLY A 146 -14.90 3.87 3.82
C GLY A 146 -14.54 4.68 2.58
N LYS A 147 -15.51 4.88 1.67
CA LYS A 147 -15.34 5.73 0.49
C LYS A 147 -15.13 7.19 0.80
N THR A 148 -15.80 7.78 1.79
CA THR A 148 -15.60 9.20 2.12
C THR A 148 -14.29 9.44 2.86
N ILE A 149 -13.82 8.52 3.71
CA ILE A 149 -12.47 8.56 4.30
C ILE A 149 -11.43 8.38 3.21
N ALA A 150 -11.62 7.37 2.35
CA ALA A 150 -10.75 7.12 1.21
C ALA A 150 -10.72 8.32 0.27
N LYS A 151 -11.85 8.98 0.02
CA LYS A 151 -11.95 10.23 -0.75
C LYS A 151 -11.41 11.44 0.00
N SER A 152 -11.53 11.56 1.31
CA SER A 152 -10.98 12.69 2.07
C SER A 152 -9.46 12.64 2.07
N GLY A 153 -8.87 11.43 2.12
CA GLY A 153 -7.46 11.21 1.81
C GLY A 153 -7.13 11.33 0.31
N ALA A 154 -8.00 10.86 -0.58
CA ALA A 154 -7.77 10.83 -2.03
C ALA A 154 -8.08 12.15 -2.76
N ILE A 155 -8.79 13.10 -2.15
CA ILE A 155 -8.92 14.49 -2.60
C ILE A 155 -7.53 15.14 -2.68
N LEU A 156 -6.56 14.62 -1.92
CA LEU A 156 -5.16 15.06 -1.92
C LEU A 156 -4.23 14.19 -2.80
N VAL A 157 -4.60 12.93 -3.09
CA VAL A 157 -3.82 12.02 -3.97
C VAL A 157 -4.23 12.11 -5.45
N GLY A 158 -5.35 12.76 -5.75
CA GLY A 158 -5.75 13.14 -7.10
C GLY A 158 -5.81 11.96 -8.07
N LYS A 159 -6.87 11.13 -7.94
CA LYS A 159 -7.34 10.06 -8.85
C LYS A 159 -6.35 9.03 -9.44
N LYS A 160 -5.02 9.15 -9.28
CA LYS A 160 -3.97 8.17 -9.56
C LYS A 160 -2.62 8.86 -9.29
N LEU A 161 -2.10 8.76 -8.05
CA LEU A 161 -0.70 9.09 -7.70
C LEU A 161 -0.14 10.35 -8.40
N GLY A 162 -0.85 11.47 -8.36
CA GLY A 162 -0.48 12.67 -9.11
C GLY A 162 0.75 13.41 -8.57
N GLY A 163 1.48 14.06 -9.49
CA GLY A 163 2.50 15.10 -9.26
C GLY A 163 3.50 14.82 -8.13
N LYS A 164 3.27 15.45 -6.97
CA LYS A 164 4.21 15.43 -5.84
C LYS A 164 4.28 14.07 -5.13
N VAL A 165 3.17 13.34 -5.03
CA VAL A 165 3.12 12.02 -4.39
C VAL A 165 3.81 10.99 -5.28
N GLY A 166 3.45 10.97 -6.56
CA GLY A 166 4.11 10.12 -7.56
C GLY A 166 5.62 10.38 -7.62
N ALA A 167 6.06 11.64 -7.57
CA ALA A 167 7.48 11.99 -7.53
C ALA A 167 8.19 11.47 -6.26
N LYS A 168 7.60 11.63 -5.06
CA LYS A 168 8.18 11.10 -3.80
C LYS A 168 8.31 9.57 -3.84
N ILE A 169 7.28 8.87 -4.31
CA ILE A 169 7.29 7.41 -4.45
C ILE A 169 8.35 7.00 -5.48
N GLY A 170 8.32 7.61 -6.67
CA GLY A 170 9.27 7.36 -7.73
C GLY A 170 10.71 7.59 -7.28
N ALA A 171 10.98 8.65 -6.51
CA ALA A 171 12.30 8.91 -5.95
C ALA A 171 12.74 7.84 -4.94
N LYS A 172 11.86 7.38 -4.04
CA LYS A 172 12.17 6.27 -3.12
C LYS A 172 12.46 4.97 -3.86
N PHE A 173 11.67 4.66 -4.88
CA PHE A 173 11.89 3.48 -5.74
C PHE A 173 13.21 3.61 -6.51
N ALA A 174 13.42 4.72 -7.21
CA ALA A 174 14.63 4.96 -8.00
C ALA A 174 15.90 4.89 -7.13
N GLY A 175 15.89 5.50 -5.95
CA GLY A 175 17.05 5.50 -5.04
C GLY A 175 17.39 4.11 -4.48
N LYS A 176 16.39 3.25 -4.26
CA LYS A 176 16.64 1.89 -3.78
C LYS A 176 16.98 0.93 -4.92
N LEU A 177 16.34 1.07 -6.08
CA LEU A 177 16.59 0.22 -7.25
C LEU A 177 17.92 0.53 -7.92
N SER A 178 18.39 1.77 -7.90
CA SER A 178 19.76 2.10 -8.32
C SER A 178 20.80 1.38 -7.44
N GLY A 179 20.55 1.31 -6.13
CA GLY A 179 21.33 0.49 -5.20
C GLY A 179 21.29 -1.00 -5.52
N LYS A 180 20.11 -1.53 -5.94
CA LYS A 180 19.96 -2.91 -6.40
C LYS A 180 20.78 -3.17 -7.66
N ALA A 181 20.70 -2.29 -8.65
CA ALA A 181 21.47 -2.41 -9.90
C ALA A 181 22.98 -2.39 -9.66
N ALA A 182 23.47 -1.51 -8.78
CA ALA A 182 24.89 -1.46 -8.42
C ALA A 182 25.35 -2.72 -7.67
N GLY A 183 24.54 -3.21 -6.72
CA GLY A 183 24.83 -4.41 -5.93
C GLY A 183 24.77 -5.72 -6.73
N GLY A 184 24.02 -5.74 -7.84
CA GLY A 184 23.84 -6.92 -8.69
C GLY A 184 25.03 -7.34 -9.53
N MET A 185 26.10 -6.53 -9.56
CA MET A 185 27.33 -6.90 -10.28
C MET A 185 28.13 -8.01 -9.59
N VAL A 186 27.77 -8.39 -8.35
CA VAL A 186 28.41 -9.46 -7.59
C VAL A 186 27.34 -10.49 -7.21
N PRO A 187 27.35 -11.74 -7.72
CA PRO A 187 26.20 -12.66 -7.61
C PRO A 187 25.67 -12.91 -6.19
N PHE A 188 26.55 -13.25 -5.24
CA PHE A 188 26.15 -13.54 -3.85
C PHE A 188 25.74 -12.27 -3.07
N LEU A 189 26.46 -11.17 -3.28
CA LEU A 189 26.14 -9.89 -2.67
C LEU A 189 24.84 -9.29 -3.26
N GLY A 190 24.61 -9.49 -4.55
CA GLY A 190 23.44 -9.08 -5.29
C GLY A 190 22.18 -9.77 -4.77
N ALA A 191 22.22 -11.07 -4.49
CA ALA A 191 21.08 -11.80 -3.92
C ALA A 191 20.69 -11.25 -2.52
N VAL A 192 21.66 -10.98 -1.66
CA VAL A 192 21.43 -10.39 -0.32
C VAL A 192 20.86 -8.98 -0.43
N ILE A 193 21.43 -8.14 -1.29
CA ILE A 193 20.96 -6.77 -1.51
C ILE A 193 19.55 -6.78 -2.12
N GLY A 194 19.31 -7.62 -3.12
CA GLY A 194 18.02 -7.72 -3.80
C GLY A 194 16.90 -8.19 -2.87
N GLY A 195 17.16 -9.24 -2.08
CA GLY A 195 16.21 -9.71 -1.06
C GLY A 195 15.98 -8.71 0.07
N GLY A 196 17.05 -8.03 0.52
CA GLY A 196 16.99 -7.03 1.58
C GLY A 196 16.23 -5.76 1.19
N ILE A 197 16.41 -5.28 -0.05
CA ILE A 197 15.66 -4.13 -0.57
C ILE A 197 14.17 -4.47 -0.66
N ASN A 198 13.82 -5.63 -1.21
CA ASN A 198 12.42 -6.07 -1.30
C ASN A 198 11.78 -6.21 0.09
N LEU A 199 12.52 -6.75 1.07
CA LEU A 199 12.10 -6.84 2.46
C LEU A 199 11.84 -5.46 3.08
N TRP A 200 12.70 -4.49 2.80
CA TRP A 200 12.54 -3.10 3.27
C TRP A 200 11.26 -2.46 2.73
N PHE A 201 10.94 -2.65 1.44
CA PHE A 201 9.69 -2.16 0.85
C PHE A 201 8.45 -2.78 1.50
N ILE A 202 8.37 -4.11 1.59
CA ILE A 202 7.21 -4.79 2.20
C ILE A 202 7.04 -4.41 3.67
N THR A 203 8.14 -4.31 4.42
CA THR A 203 8.06 -3.96 5.85
C THR A 203 7.52 -2.55 6.03
N GLY A 204 8.05 -1.57 5.29
CA GLY A 204 7.58 -0.21 5.37
C GLY A 204 6.12 -0.05 4.94
N ILE A 205 5.70 -0.74 3.88
CA ILE A 205 4.30 -0.72 3.43
C ILE A 205 3.38 -1.37 4.45
N ALA A 206 3.77 -2.49 5.03
CA ALA A 206 2.98 -3.14 6.05
C ALA A 206 2.76 -2.22 7.26
N ASP A 207 3.80 -1.49 7.70
CA ASP A 207 3.68 -0.54 8.81
C ASP A 207 2.75 0.63 8.46
N SER A 208 2.85 1.18 7.24
CA SER A 208 1.93 2.22 6.76
C SER A 208 0.49 1.71 6.61
N ALA A 209 0.30 0.49 6.13
CA ALA A 209 -1.02 -0.14 6.02
C ALA A 209 -1.67 -0.32 7.39
N GLN A 210 -0.92 -0.78 8.40
CA GLN A 210 -1.44 -0.88 9.77
C GLN A 210 -1.87 0.48 10.31
N LYS A 211 -1.06 1.53 10.15
CA LYS A 211 -1.42 2.90 10.58
C LYS A 211 -2.69 3.37 9.88
N TYR A 212 -2.76 3.21 8.56
CA TYR A 212 -3.90 3.62 7.75
C TYR A 212 -5.18 2.89 8.14
N TYR A 213 -5.16 1.56 8.23
CA TYR A 213 -6.36 0.78 8.57
C TYR A 213 -6.78 0.93 10.02
N LYS A 214 -5.83 1.12 10.96
CA LYS A 214 -6.17 1.50 12.33
C LYS A 214 -6.96 2.81 12.34
N PHE A 215 -6.44 3.86 11.68
CA PHE A 215 -7.13 5.14 11.55
C PHE A 215 -8.52 4.97 10.89
N LYS A 216 -8.61 4.23 9.78
CA LYS A 216 -9.87 3.98 9.07
C LYS A 216 -10.91 3.31 9.98
N CYS A 217 -10.51 2.29 10.74
CA CYS A 217 -11.38 1.63 11.71
C CYS A 217 -11.79 2.55 12.87
N ASP A 218 -10.87 3.36 13.39
CA ASP A 218 -11.17 4.28 14.48
C ASP A 218 -12.19 5.35 14.04
N VAL A 219 -12.10 5.85 12.81
CA VAL A 219 -13.10 6.75 12.22
C VAL A 219 -14.44 6.04 12.03
N ILE A 220 -14.46 4.83 11.47
CA ILE A 220 -15.70 4.04 11.28
C ILE A 220 -16.40 3.79 12.63
N SER A 221 -15.66 3.47 13.68
CA SER A 221 -16.24 3.18 15.00
C SER A 221 -16.87 4.38 15.72
N LYS A 222 -16.55 5.60 15.28
CA LYS A 222 -17.05 6.86 15.85
C LYS A 222 -18.25 7.42 15.07
N LEU A 223 -18.67 6.76 13.98
CA LEU A 223 -19.81 7.10 13.14
C LEU A 223 -20.99 6.17 13.43
#